data_AF-A0A9E0N657-F1
#
_entry.id   AF-A0A9E0N657-F1
#
_cell.length_a   1.000
_cell.length_b   1.000
_cell.length_c   1.000
_cell.angle_alpha   90.00
_cell.angle_beta   90.00
_cell.angle_gamma   90.00
#
_symmetry.space_group_name_H-M   'P 1'
#
loop_
_entity.id
_entity.type
_entity.pdbx_description
1 polymer ?
#
loop_
_entity_poly.entity_id
_entity_poly.type
_entity_poly.pdbx_seq_one_letter_code
_entity_poly.pdbx_strand_id
1 'polypeptide(L)'
;MFGTKVYHYREPAGVILGLRELRKQGLTPRGILFVALDPRGETYVVVPEDLDAVANIKVGDKLSLVSPLEGRYFHLDAIHRLPGDTVMWNGDRRLADTGSAPEVACSIAQWLKGSSAKNVFLGCTSHVPGCWWTVDHLSPVVDLHARGLVDCVVTTSGLLARKINEPTLYHIDFASLASPEGPRSGWSEVFKSELGNVLLVERRVLNYRLVLTCERGLIEIDVSHLPDLVIETARAELRSGFGVVGRIDRGGFAVTAGTIEPWGLANLSPAVIVGGPNESIADLPGALRSLEQP
;
A
#
# COMPACT_ATOMS: atom_id res chain seq x y z
N MET A 1 -4.66 -17.81 -13.43
CA MET A 1 -4.32 -16.40 -13.72
C MET A 1 -5.33 -15.92 -14.74
N PHE A 2 -6.09 -14.85 -14.46
CA PHE A 2 -7.05 -14.31 -15.42
C PHE A 2 -6.31 -13.39 -16.41
N GLY A 3 -6.82 -13.29 -17.65
CA GLY A 3 -6.22 -12.46 -18.68
C GLY A 3 -6.19 -10.98 -18.25
N THR A 4 -5.12 -10.28 -18.61
CA THR A 4 -4.94 -8.86 -18.30
C THR A 4 -4.75 -8.03 -19.55
N LYS A 5 -5.35 -6.85 -19.57
CA LYS A 5 -5.17 -5.85 -20.62
C LYS A 5 -4.36 -4.67 -20.10
N VAL A 6 -3.39 -4.22 -20.91
CA VAL A 6 -2.53 -3.08 -20.59
C VAL A 6 -2.96 -1.88 -21.42
N TYR A 7 -3.24 -0.77 -20.74
CA TYR A 7 -3.51 0.53 -21.35
C TYR A 7 -2.31 1.45 -21.14
N HIS A 8 -1.81 2.04 -22.22
CA HIS A 8 -0.63 2.90 -22.23
C HIS A 8 -1.04 4.36 -22.52
N TYR A 9 -0.54 5.27 -21.70
CA TYR A 9 -0.78 6.71 -21.81
C TYR A 9 0.56 7.45 -21.75
N ARG A 10 0.84 8.24 -22.80
CA ARG A 10 2.07 9.05 -22.86
C ARG A 10 2.04 10.27 -21.95
N GLU A 11 0.85 10.75 -21.63
CA GLU A 11 0.64 11.97 -20.84
C GLU A 11 -0.34 11.70 -19.69
N PRO A 12 -0.16 12.35 -18.52
CA PRO A 12 -1.05 12.18 -17.37
C PRO A 12 -2.52 12.51 -17.66
N ALA A 13 -2.79 13.51 -18.51
CA ALA A 13 -4.15 13.86 -18.91
C ALA A 13 -4.86 12.70 -19.65
N GLY A 14 -4.11 11.86 -20.36
CA GLY A 14 -4.64 10.66 -21.01
C GLY A 14 -5.15 9.64 -20.00
N VAL A 15 -4.54 9.56 -18.81
CA VAL A 15 -4.89 8.60 -17.75
C VAL A 15 -6.31 8.85 -17.26
N ILE A 16 -6.67 10.09 -16.90
CA ILE A 16 -8.02 10.39 -16.41
C ILE A 16 -9.09 10.18 -17.49
N LEU A 17 -8.80 10.53 -18.75
CA LEU A 17 -9.73 10.32 -19.86
C LEU A 17 -9.94 8.83 -20.14
N GLY A 18 -8.87 8.06 -20.19
CA GLY A 18 -8.91 6.61 -20.38
C GLY A 18 -9.64 5.90 -19.25
N LEU A 19 -9.36 6.25 -17.99
CA LEU A 19 -10.08 5.69 -16.83
C LEU A 19 -11.57 6.05 -16.83
N ARG A 20 -11.95 7.25 -17.29
CA ARG A 20 -13.36 7.62 -17.46
C ARG A 20 -14.05 6.76 -18.51
N GLU A 21 -13.38 6.45 -19.61
CA GLU A 21 -13.92 5.58 -20.65
C GLU A 21 -14.05 4.14 -20.15
N LEU A 22 -13.04 3.61 -19.47
CA LEU A 22 -13.09 2.29 -18.87
C LEU A 22 -14.19 2.17 -17.80
N ARG A 23 -14.47 3.24 -17.05
CA ARG A 23 -15.60 3.25 -16.11
C ARG A 23 -16.94 3.05 -16.82
N LYS A 24 -17.15 3.64 -18.01
CA LYS A 24 -18.38 3.41 -18.79
C LYS A 24 -18.51 1.95 -19.23
N GLN A 25 -17.37 1.27 -19.38
CA GLN A 25 -17.29 -0.16 -19.71
C GLN A 25 -17.39 -1.07 -18.47
N GLY A 26 -17.56 -0.52 -17.26
CA GLY A 26 -17.72 -1.29 -16.03
C GLY A 26 -16.50 -1.34 -15.11
N LEU A 27 -15.38 -0.69 -15.47
CA LEU A 27 -14.21 -0.67 -14.60
C LEU A 27 -14.51 0.03 -13.27
N THR A 28 -14.34 -0.71 -12.18
CA THR A 28 -14.38 -0.16 -10.82
C THR A 28 -12.97 0.11 -10.30
N PRO A 29 -12.80 0.91 -9.23
CA PRO A 29 -11.49 1.09 -8.58
C PRO A 29 -10.79 -0.21 -8.21
N ARG A 30 -11.58 -1.24 -7.86
CA ARG A 30 -11.07 -2.58 -7.57
C ARG A 30 -10.52 -3.28 -8.81
N GLY A 31 -10.92 -2.89 -10.02
CA GLY A 31 -10.42 -3.48 -11.27
C GLY A 31 -9.09 -2.94 -11.75
N ILE A 32 -8.53 -1.89 -11.13
CA ILE A 32 -7.17 -1.44 -11.44
C ILE A 32 -6.19 -2.36 -10.72
N LEU A 33 -5.46 -3.19 -11.45
CA LEU A 33 -4.56 -4.20 -10.89
C LEU A 33 -3.19 -3.61 -10.61
N PHE A 34 -2.64 -2.92 -11.60
CA PHE A 34 -1.32 -2.30 -11.52
C PHE A 34 -1.37 -0.92 -12.17
N VAL A 35 -0.60 0.01 -11.61
CA VAL A 35 -0.26 1.27 -12.25
C VAL A 35 1.24 1.44 -12.18
N ALA A 36 1.86 1.62 -13.33
CA ALA A 36 3.29 1.65 -13.47
C ALA A 36 3.72 2.80 -14.36
N LEU A 37 4.87 3.38 -14.05
CA LEU A 37 5.52 4.40 -14.87
C LEU A 37 6.82 3.83 -15.43
N ASP A 38 7.10 4.11 -16.70
CA ASP A 38 8.42 3.85 -17.26
C ASP A 38 9.40 4.99 -16.88
N PRO A 39 10.70 4.88 -17.19
CA PRO A 39 11.68 5.93 -16.89
C PRO A 39 11.44 7.27 -17.61
N ARG A 40 10.53 7.32 -18.59
CA ARG A 40 10.14 8.54 -19.31
C ARG A 40 8.89 9.18 -18.70
N GLY A 41 8.29 8.55 -17.69
CA GLY A 41 7.05 9.01 -17.06
C GLY A 41 5.78 8.59 -17.82
N GLU A 42 5.87 7.71 -18.82
CA GLU A 42 4.69 7.17 -19.49
C GLU A 42 3.95 6.18 -18.58
N THR A 43 2.63 6.24 -18.56
CA THR A 43 1.78 5.49 -17.61
C THR A 43 1.21 4.23 -18.25
N TYR A 44 1.27 3.13 -17.50
CA TYR A 44 0.72 1.84 -17.86
C TYR A 44 -0.29 1.43 -16.79
N VAL A 45 -1.55 1.30 -17.20
CA VAL A 45 -2.66 0.85 -16.35
C VAL A 45 -3.05 -0.56 -16.75
N VAL A 46 -2.93 -1.50 -15.83
CA VAL A 46 -3.29 -2.90 -16.04
C VAL A 46 -4.63 -3.19 -15.41
N VAL A 47 -5.54 -3.78 -16.17
CA VAL A 47 -6.88 -4.20 -15.75
C VAL A 47 -7.17 -5.63 -16.21
N PRO A 48 -8.18 -6.33 -15.66
CA PRO A 48 -8.63 -7.60 -16.22
C PRO A 48 -9.14 -7.43 -17.65
N GLU A 49 -8.98 -8.46 -18.48
CA GLU A 49 -9.65 -8.51 -19.80
C GLU A 49 -11.17 -8.55 -19.66
N ASP A 50 -11.65 -9.35 -18.70
CA ASP A 50 -13.06 -9.42 -18.32
C ASP A 50 -13.31 -8.49 -17.12
N LEU A 51 -13.97 -7.37 -17.36
CA LEU A 51 -14.27 -6.39 -16.31
C LEU A 51 -15.34 -6.88 -15.33
N ASP A 52 -16.16 -7.87 -15.69
CA ASP A 52 -17.14 -8.46 -14.78
C ASP A 52 -16.42 -9.34 -13.72
N ALA A 53 -15.27 -9.91 -14.07
CA ALA A 53 -14.42 -10.67 -13.15
C ALA A 53 -13.90 -9.83 -11.96
N VAL A 54 -13.91 -8.50 -12.07
CA VAL A 54 -13.50 -7.57 -11.00
C VAL A 54 -14.30 -7.77 -9.71
N ALA A 55 -15.57 -8.17 -9.82
CA ALA A 55 -16.43 -8.41 -8.65
C ALA A 55 -15.87 -9.51 -7.74
N ASN A 56 -15.10 -10.46 -8.31
CA ASN A 56 -14.58 -11.62 -7.61
C ASN A 56 -13.16 -11.41 -7.03
N ILE A 57 -12.45 -10.35 -7.46
CA ILE A 57 -11.09 -10.09 -7.00
C ILE A 57 -11.16 -9.40 -5.64
N LYS A 58 -10.61 -10.01 -4.58
CA LYS A 58 -10.41 -9.33 -3.30
C LYS A 58 -9.10 -8.52 -3.32
N VAL A 59 -8.97 -7.55 -2.42
CA VAL A 59 -7.74 -6.74 -2.32
C VAL A 59 -6.53 -7.62 -2.00
N GLY A 60 -6.68 -8.60 -1.12
CA GLY A 60 -5.62 -9.57 -0.81
C GLY A 60 -5.21 -10.42 -2.04
N ASP A 61 -6.15 -10.73 -2.94
CA ASP A 61 -5.87 -11.51 -4.16
C ASP A 61 -5.04 -10.73 -5.17
N LYS A 62 -5.06 -9.40 -5.12
CA LYS A 62 -4.19 -8.58 -5.99
C LYS A 62 -2.72 -8.69 -5.62
N LEU A 63 -2.44 -8.90 -4.34
CA LEU A 63 -1.07 -8.90 -3.81
C LEU A 63 -0.27 -10.13 -4.24
N SER A 64 -0.96 -11.18 -4.69
CA SER A 64 -0.35 -12.38 -5.27
C SER A 64 -0.23 -12.32 -6.79
N LEU A 65 -0.72 -11.25 -7.44
CA LEU A 65 -0.60 -11.09 -8.89
C LEU A 65 0.84 -10.72 -9.26
N VAL A 66 1.31 -11.33 -10.34
CA VAL A 66 2.56 -10.94 -11.00
C VAL A 66 2.22 -9.87 -12.03
N SER A 67 2.99 -8.78 -12.03
CA SER A 67 2.83 -7.71 -13.02
C SER A 67 3.09 -8.28 -14.42
N PRO A 68 2.20 -8.03 -15.41
CA PRO A 68 2.42 -8.48 -16.79
C PRO A 68 3.39 -7.56 -17.56
N LEU A 69 3.97 -6.55 -16.90
CA LEU A 69 4.86 -5.59 -17.52
C LEU A 69 6.31 -6.09 -17.45
N GLU A 70 6.93 -6.29 -18.62
CA GLU A 70 8.33 -6.70 -18.72
C GLU A 70 9.26 -5.50 -18.92
N GLY A 71 10.29 -5.39 -18.06
CA GLY A 71 11.30 -4.36 -18.16
C GLY A 71 11.35 -3.46 -16.93
N ARG A 72 11.96 -2.28 -17.08
CA ARG A 72 12.17 -1.36 -15.97
C ARG A 72 10.95 -0.45 -15.80
N TYR A 73 10.12 -0.79 -14.82
CA TYR A 73 8.96 0.00 -14.43
C TYR A 73 8.99 0.32 -12.94
N PHE A 74 8.37 1.45 -12.58
CA PHE A 74 8.20 1.89 -11.20
C PHE A 74 6.71 1.83 -10.87
N HIS A 75 6.35 1.13 -9.80
CA HIS A 75 4.96 0.79 -9.52
C HIS A 75 4.40 1.64 -8.39
N LEU A 76 3.17 2.12 -8.57
CA LEU A 76 2.36 2.59 -7.46
C LEU A 76 1.84 1.38 -6.68
N ASP A 77 1.78 1.52 -5.37
CA ASP A 77 1.23 0.53 -4.44
C ASP A 77 -0.22 0.89 -4.12
N ALA A 78 -0.43 2.11 -3.64
CA ALA A 78 -1.74 2.58 -3.23
C ALA A 78 -1.89 4.07 -3.49
N ILE A 79 -3.12 4.48 -3.81
CA ILE A 79 -3.49 5.89 -3.99
C ILE A 79 -4.74 6.13 -3.16
N HIS A 80 -4.71 7.17 -2.33
CA HIS A 80 -5.76 7.53 -1.40
C HIS A 80 -6.21 8.96 -1.64
N ARG A 81 -7.53 9.14 -1.75
CA ARG A 81 -8.19 10.44 -1.62
C ARG A 81 -8.59 10.64 -0.16
N LEU A 82 -8.00 11.63 0.47
CA LEU A 82 -8.16 11.97 1.87
C LEU A 82 -9.16 13.14 2.04
N PRO A 83 -9.54 13.52 3.27
CA PRO A 83 -10.29 14.74 3.52
C PRO A 83 -9.63 15.98 2.90
N GLY A 84 -10.44 16.97 2.52
CA GLY A 84 -9.97 18.15 1.81
C GLY A 84 -9.51 17.89 0.38
N ASP A 85 -9.85 16.73 -0.20
CA ASP A 85 -9.40 16.25 -1.50
C ASP A 85 -7.87 16.09 -1.66
N THR A 86 -7.15 16.12 -0.53
CA THR A 86 -5.71 15.84 -0.50
C THR A 86 -5.44 14.39 -0.93
N VAL A 87 -4.26 14.16 -1.49
CA VAL A 87 -3.87 12.88 -2.08
C VAL A 87 -2.64 12.35 -1.37
N MET A 88 -2.70 11.09 -0.95
CA MET A 88 -1.55 10.34 -0.46
C MET A 88 -1.35 9.12 -1.36
N TRP A 89 -0.11 8.82 -1.71
CA TRP A 89 0.20 7.59 -2.42
C TRP A 89 1.49 6.95 -1.90
N ASN A 90 1.50 5.62 -1.98
CA ASN A 90 2.68 4.80 -1.75
C ASN A 90 3.11 4.17 -3.07
N GLY A 91 4.38 3.80 -3.16
CA GLY A 91 4.91 3.13 -4.34
C GLY A 91 6.42 2.96 -4.28
N ASP A 92 7.00 2.59 -5.40
CA ASP A 92 8.44 2.50 -5.56
C ASP A 92 9.04 3.90 -5.45
N ARG A 93 10.00 4.11 -4.55
CA ARG A 93 10.66 5.41 -4.30
C ARG A 93 11.19 6.06 -5.58
N ARG A 94 11.58 5.25 -6.58
CA ARG A 94 12.07 5.71 -7.89
C ARG A 94 10.98 6.35 -8.76
N LEU A 95 9.72 6.32 -8.34
CA LEU A 95 8.67 7.15 -8.93
C LEU A 95 9.02 8.65 -8.88
N ALA A 96 9.81 9.07 -7.90
CA ALA A 96 10.35 10.44 -7.82
C ALA A 96 11.17 10.84 -9.07
N ASP A 97 11.77 9.87 -9.76
CA ASP A 97 12.62 10.12 -10.93
C ASP A 97 11.81 10.36 -12.22
N THR A 98 10.52 9.99 -12.23
CA THR A 98 9.69 9.96 -13.45
C THR A 98 9.05 11.30 -13.79
N GLY A 99 8.96 12.23 -12.83
CA GLY A 99 8.29 13.52 -12.96
C GLY A 99 6.76 13.46 -12.99
N SER A 100 6.14 12.44 -13.59
CA SER A 100 4.67 12.36 -13.80
C SER A 100 3.88 11.63 -12.71
N ALA A 101 4.56 11.00 -11.75
CA ALA A 101 3.91 10.25 -10.68
C ALA A 101 2.85 11.08 -9.90
N PRO A 102 3.09 12.35 -9.54
CA PRO A 102 2.10 13.19 -8.86
C PRO A 102 0.82 13.40 -9.68
N GLU A 103 0.95 13.75 -10.96
CA GLU A 103 -0.18 14.00 -11.84
C GLU A 103 -1.00 12.74 -12.09
N VAL A 104 -0.33 11.59 -12.20
CA VAL A 104 -0.99 10.27 -12.31
C VAL A 104 -1.75 9.94 -11.02
N ALA A 105 -1.13 10.12 -9.86
CA ALA A 105 -1.78 9.90 -8.57
C ALA A 105 -3.00 10.80 -8.38
N CYS A 106 -2.89 12.10 -8.68
CA CYS A 106 -4.00 13.04 -8.64
C CYS A 106 -5.08 12.72 -9.68
N SER A 107 -4.72 12.27 -10.89
CA SER A 107 -5.67 11.85 -11.92
C SER A 107 -6.52 10.66 -11.46
N ILE A 108 -5.89 9.67 -10.83
CA ILE A 108 -6.59 8.52 -10.25
C ILE A 108 -7.44 8.96 -9.05
N ALA A 109 -6.92 9.79 -8.15
CA ALA A 109 -7.68 10.32 -7.02
C ALA A 109 -8.91 11.13 -7.47
N GLN A 110 -8.79 11.92 -8.53
CA GLN A 110 -9.91 12.65 -9.13
C GLN A 110 -10.91 11.71 -9.79
N TRP A 111 -10.44 10.66 -10.48
CA TRP A 111 -11.32 9.64 -11.02
C TRP A 111 -12.13 8.96 -9.91
N LEU A 112 -11.52 8.67 -8.75
CA LEU A 112 -12.21 8.08 -7.59
C LEU A 112 -13.40 8.91 -7.07
N LYS A 113 -13.43 10.23 -7.28
CA LYS A 113 -14.58 11.08 -6.88
C LYS A 113 -15.92 10.61 -7.46
N GLY A 114 -15.89 10.01 -8.65
CA GLY A 114 -17.09 9.43 -9.28
C GLY A 114 -17.39 7.99 -8.84
N SER A 115 -16.86 7.55 -7.69
CA SER A 115 -17.10 6.22 -7.10
C SER A 115 -17.29 6.33 -5.59
N SER A 116 -17.83 5.28 -4.96
CA SER A 116 -17.90 5.19 -3.50
C SER A 116 -16.54 4.91 -2.84
N ALA A 117 -15.55 4.46 -3.61
CA ALA A 117 -14.22 4.17 -3.10
C ALA A 117 -13.43 5.47 -2.88
N LYS A 118 -12.61 5.48 -1.83
CA LYS A 118 -11.67 6.57 -1.53
C LYS A 118 -10.22 6.20 -1.83
N ASN A 119 -9.98 4.99 -2.31
CA ASN A 119 -8.63 4.50 -2.58
C ASN A 119 -8.61 3.46 -3.70
N VAL A 120 -7.40 3.21 -4.20
CA VAL A 120 -7.04 2.06 -5.03
C VAL A 120 -5.85 1.38 -4.37
N PHE A 121 -5.94 0.05 -4.21
CA PHE A 121 -4.82 -0.81 -3.86
C PHE A 121 -4.39 -1.60 -5.11
N LEU A 122 -3.09 -1.65 -5.35
CA LEU A 122 -2.44 -2.22 -6.53
C LEU A 122 -1.60 -3.45 -6.14
N GLY A 123 -1.36 -4.35 -7.09
CA GLY A 123 -0.81 -5.67 -6.79
C GLY A 123 0.67 -5.71 -6.38
N CYS A 124 1.44 -4.64 -6.53
CA CYS A 124 2.89 -4.67 -6.29
C CYS A 124 3.28 -4.14 -4.91
N THR A 125 4.16 -4.85 -4.21
CA THR A 125 4.84 -4.33 -3.00
C THR A 125 6.15 -3.70 -3.45
N SER A 126 6.38 -2.46 -3.05
CA SER A 126 7.57 -1.72 -3.43
C SER A 126 8.83 -2.32 -2.80
N HIS A 127 9.83 -2.63 -3.60
CA HIS A 127 11.15 -3.08 -3.11
C HIS A 127 11.90 -1.98 -2.35
N VAL A 128 11.67 -0.72 -2.75
CA VAL A 128 12.19 0.47 -2.08
C VAL A 128 10.98 1.36 -1.82
N PRO A 129 10.41 1.35 -0.60
CA PRO A 129 9.17 2.05 -0.35
C PRO A 129 9.36 3.56 -0.33
N GLY A 130 8.43 4.25 -0.98
CA GLY A 130 8.24 5.68 -0.95
C GLY A 130 6.79 6.02 -0.62
N CYS A 131 6.63 7.12 0.12
CA CYS A 131 5.35 7.71 0.45
C CYS A 131 5.40 9.21 0.10
N TRP A 132 4.28 9.70 -0.44
CA TRP A 132 4.11 11.09 -0.89
C TRP A 132 2.74 11.62 -0.51
N TRP A 133 2.67 12.95 -0.39
CA TRP A 133 1.42 13.66 -0.15
C TRP A 133 1.36 14.95 -0.96
N THR A 134 0.18 15.33 -1.44
CA THR A 134 -0.08 16.65 -2.02
C THR A 134 -1.53 17.09 -1.74
N VAL A 135 -1.79 18.39 -1.78
CA VAL A 135 -3.15 18.93 -1.73
C VAL A 135 -3.89 18.63 -3.04
N ASP A 136 -3.21 18.84 -4.17
CA ASP A 136 -3.71 18.58 -5.51
C ASP A 136 -2.55 18.51 -6.53
N HIS A 137 -2.87 18.39 -7.81
CA HIS A 137 -1.92 18.30 -8.91
C HIS A 137 -1.14 19.59 -9.20
N LEU A 138 -1.56 20.74 -8.64
CA LEU A 138 -0.87 22.03 -8.81
C LEU A 138 -0.01 22.38 -7.60
N SER A 139 -0.23 21.68 -6.49
CA SER A 139 0.45 21.93 -5.23
C SER A 139 1.78 21.18 -5.15
N PRO A 140 2.79 21.74 -4.45
CA PRO A 140 4.05 21.05 -4.23
C PRO A 140 3.83 19.70 -3.53
N VAL A 141 4.47 18.68 -4.07
CA VAL A 141 4.49 17.35 -3.45
C VAL A 141 5.40 17.36 -2.22
N VAL A 142 4.95 16.70 -1.16
CA VAL A 142 5.76 16.43 0.03
C VAL A 142 6.24 14.98 -0.02
N ASP A 143 7.55 14.81 -0.17
CA ASP A 143 8.22 13.52 -0.08
C ASP A 143 8.36 13.10 1.38
N LEU A 144 7.45 12.25 1.86
CA LEU A 144 7.46 11.82 3.27
C LEU A 144 8.68 10.94 3.57
N HIS A 145 9.12 10.16 2.59
CA HIS A 145 10.27 9.28 2.71
C HIS A 145 11.60 10.05 2.84
N ALA A 146 11.69 11.29 2.35
CA ALA A 146 12.84 12.16 2.59
C ALA A 146 13.01 12.52 4.08
N ARG A 147 11.93 12.35 4.86
CA ARG A 147 11.90 12.52 6.33
C ARG A 147 11.92 11.19 7.08
N GLY A 148 12.23 10.10 6.37
CA GLY A 148 12.26 8.73 6.88
C GLY A 148 10.92 7.99 6.82
N LEU A 149 9.79 8.64 6.53
CA LEU A 149 8.45 8.04 6.56
C LEU A 149 8.12 7.36 5.22
N VAL A 150 8.11 6.03 5.18
CA VAL A 150 8.17 5.28 3.90
C VAL A 150 6.95 4.42 3.56
N ASP A 151 6.15 4.00 4.55
CA ASP A 151 4.90 3.25 4.33
C ASP A 151 3.78 3.92 5.11
N CYS A 152 2.88 4.61 4.41
CA CYS A 152 1.77 5.33 5.03
C CYS A 152 0.45 4.56 4.89
N VAL A 153 -0.30 4.40 5.96
CA VAL A 153 -1.61 3.71 5.96
C VAL A 153 -2.68 4.67 6.46
N VAL A 154 -3.79 4.75 5.72
CA VAL A 154 -4.92 5.58 6.11
C VAL A 154 -5.76 4.88 7.17
N THR A 155 -6.03 5.58 8.27
CA THR A 155 -6.93 5.14 9.33
C THR A 155 -8.21 5.99 9.32
N THR A 156 -9.09 5.77 10.30
CA THR A 156 -10.29 6.58 10.50
C THR A 156 -10.00 7.98 11.03
N SER A 157 -8.87 8.19 11.69
CA SER A 157 -8.50 9.45 12.35
C SER A 157 -7.34 10.20 11.68
N GLY A 158 -6.60 9.56 10.77
CA GLY A 158 -5.45 10.16 10.12
C GLY A 158 -4.61 9.20 9.30
N LEU A 159 -3.29 9.40 9.34
CA LEU A 159 -2.31 8.52 8.73
C LEU A 159 -1.45 7.86 9.80
N LEU A 160 -1.15 6.58 9.62
CA LEU A 160 -0.05 5.90 10.30
C LEU A 160 1.13 5.80 9.35
N ALA A 161 2.34 5.90 9.87
CA ALA A 161 3.53 5.63 9.09
C ALA A 161 4.66 5.09 9.96
N ARG A 162 5.48 4.21 9.39
CA ARG A 162 6.76 3.82 9.99
C ARG A 162 7.90 4.71 9.49
N LYS A 163 9.02 4.71 10.23
CA LYS A 163 10.28 5.26 9.74
C LYS A 163 11.30 4.18 9.39
N ILE A 164 12.24 4.53 8.50
CA ILE A 164 13.41 3.69 8.19
C ILE A 164 14.24 3.47 9.45
N ASN A 165 14.65 2.21 9.69
CA ASN A 165 15.53 1.84 10.80
C ASN A 165 15.02 2.26 12.19
N GLU A 166 13.70 2.23 12.38
CA GLU A 166 13.08 2.54 13.66
C GLU A 166 12.04 1.49 14.05
N PRO A 167 11.91 1.17 15.35
CA PRO A 167 10.88 0.27 15.87
C PRO A 167 9.52 0.95 16.07
N THR A 168 9.40 2.23 15.70
CA THR A 168 8.27 3.07 16.08
C THR A 168 7.28 3.26 14.94
N LEU A 169 5.98 3.27 15.29
CA LEU A 169 4.89 3.70 14.44
C LEU A 169 4.45 5.10 14.85
N TYR A 170 4.27 5.95 13.84
CA TYR A 170 3.89 7.35 13.98
C TYR A 170 2.47 7.59 13.46
N HIS A 171 1.76 8.54 14.07
CA HIS A 171 0.45 8.99 13.65
C HIS A 171 0.45 10.50 13.37
N ILE A 172 -0.35 10.92 12.40
CA ILE A 172 -0.76 12.32 12.22
C ILE A 172 -2.27 12.34 11.97
N ASP A 173 -3.00 13.17 12.70
CA ASP A 173 -4.44 13.31 12.53
C ASP A 173 -4.79 14.16 11.29
N PHE A 174 -6.03 14.05 10.81
CA PHE A 174 -6.47 14.80 9.62
C PHE A 174 -6.50 16.32 9.79
N ALA A 175 -6.69 16.84 11.00
CA ALA A 175 -6.67 18.28 11.25
C ALA A 175 -5.25 18.84 11.15
N SER A 176 -4.28 18.14 11.75
CA SER A 176 -2.85 18.40 11.64
C SER A 176 -2.38 18.28 10.18
N LEU A 177 -2.85 17.26 9.45
CA LEU A 177 -2.57 17.08 8.03
C LEU A 177 -3.14 18.21 7.14
N ALA A 178 -4.26 18.80 7.54
CA ALA A 178 -4.89 19.92 6.83
C ALA A 178 -4.28 21.30 7.18
N SER A 179 -3.34 21.36 8.14
CA SER A 179 -2.64 22.59 8.48
C SER A 179 -1.75 23.08 7.32
N PRO A 180 -1.33 24.37 7.29
CA PRO A 180 -0.41 24.87 6.27
C PRO A 180 0.93 24.12 6.19
N GLU A 181 1.39 23.57 7.32
CA GLU A 181 2.59 22.74 7.37
C GLU A 181 2.36 21.34 6.77
N GLY A 182 1.09 20.91 6.73
CA GLY A 182 0.67 19.60 6.25
C GLY A 182 1.42 18.48 6.98
N PRO A 183 1.88 17.44 6.27
CA PRO A 183 2.59 16.32 6.90
C PRO A 183 4.07 16.66 7.23
N ARG A 184 4.50 17.92 7.13
CA ARG A 184 5.85 18.35 7.55
C ARG A 184 5.98 18.51 9.07
N SER A 185 4.90 18.42 9.82
CA SER A 185 4.90 18.45 11.28
C SER A 185 3.69 17.67 11.81
N GLY A 186 3.55 17.56 13.14
CA GLY A 186 2.36 16.95 13.75
C GLY A 186 2.38 15.43 13.86
N TRP A 187 3.48 14.78 13.49
CA TRP A 187 3.66 13.34 13.71
C TRP A 187 3.99 13.04 15.17
N SER A 188 3.23 12.16 15.81
CA SER A 188 3.46 11.66 17.15
C SER A 188 3.75 10.16 17.14
N GLU A 189 4.61 9.70 18.05
CA GLU A 189 4.80 8.27 18.30
C GLU A 189 3.55 7.71 18.99
N VAL A 190 3.01 6.62 18.46
CA VAL A 190 1.80 5.97 19.00
C VAL A 190 2.02 4.50 19.38
N PHE A 191 3.10 3.89 18.87
CA PHE A 191 3.44 2.51 19.19
C PHE A 191 4.93 2.25 18.98
N LYS A 192 5.51 1.39 19.81
CA LYS A 192 6.90 0.95 19.68
C LYS A 192 6.98 -0.57 19.74
N SER A 193 7.55 -1.17 18.69
CA SER A 193 7.73 -2.61 18.56
C SER A 193 8.82 -3.13 19.50
N GLU A 194 8.52 -4.23 20.19
CA GLU A 194 9.51 -5.02 20.94
C GLU A 194 10.23 -6.04 20.04
N LEU A 195 9.80 -6.23 18.80
CA LEU A 195 10.36 -7.16 17.82
C LEU A 195 11.39 -6.51 16.87
N GLY A 196 11.89 -5.32 17.22
CA GLY A 196 12.90 -4.58 16.45
C GLY A 196 12.26 -3.58 15.47
N ASN A 197 13.02 -3.18 14.47
CA ASN A 197 12.56 -2.19 13.49
C ASN A 197 11.27 -2.64 12.81
N VAL A 198 10.36 -1.70 12.58
CA VAL A 198 9.17 -1.94 11.75
C VAL A 198 9.63 -1.86 10.29
N LEU A 199 9.54 -2.98 9.58
CA LEU A 199 10.03 -3.15 8.22
C LEU A 199 8.95 -2.91 7.17
N LEU A 200 7.70 -3.23 7.50
CA LEU A 200 6.54 -3.04 6.63
C LEU A 200 5.27 -2.90 7.47
N VAL A 201 4.36 -2.06 6.99
CA VAL A 201 3.02 -1.89 7.58
C VAL A 201 2.01 -2.50 6.60
N GLU A 202 1.09 -3.33 7.09
CA GLU A 202 -0.01 -3.85 6.27
C GLU A 202 -0.72 -2.70 5.54
N ARG A 203 -1.02 -2.85 4.25
CA ARG A 203 -1.42 -1.70 3.41
C ARG A 203 -2.76 -1.07 3.76
N ARG A 204 -3.60 -1.76 4.55
CA ARG A 204 -4.92 -1.26 4.95
C ARG A 204 -5.28 -1.72 6.35
N VAL A 205 -6.00 -0.86 7.06
CA VAL A 205 -6.68 -1.22 8.31
C VAL A 205 -7.95 -1.99 7.98
N LEU A 206 -8.15 -3.14 8.64
CA LEU A 206 -9.41 -3.89 8.59
C LEU A 206 -9.91 -4.15 10.00
N ASN A 207 -11.18 -3.81 10.29
CA ASN A 207 -11.77 -3.96 11.62
C ASN A 207 -10.91 -3.34 12.73
N TYR A 208 -10.31 -2.18 12.44
CA TYR A 208 -9.37 -1.48 13.32
C TYR A 208 -8.10 -2.27 13.67
N ARG A 209 -7.80 -3.34 12.91
CA ARG A 209 -6.59 -4.14 13.02
C ARG A 209 -5.61 -3.83 11.90
N LEU A 210 -4.33 -3.95 12.23
CA LEU A 210 -3.22 -3.80 11.31
C LEU A 210 -2.09 -4.74 11.73
N VAL A 211 -1.41 -5.37 10.77
CA VAL A 211 -0.16 -6.10 11.05
C VAL A 211 1.05 -5.21 10.77
N LEU A 212 1.97 -5.19 11.72
CA LEU A 212 3.33 -4.67 11.58
C LEU A 212 4.27 -5.84 11.33
N THR A 213 5.02 -5.78 10.24
CA THR A 213 6.15 -6.68 10.01
C THR A 213 7.39 -6.06 10.62
N CYS A 214 8.04 -6.78 11.54
CA CYS A 214 9.21 -6.34 12.27
C CYS A 214 10.40 -7.29 12.02
N GLU A 215 11.61 -6.88 12.40
CA GLU A 215 12.84 -7.67 12.21
C GLU A 215 12.79 -9.10 12.77
N ARG A 216 12.11 -9.29 13.91
CA ARG A 216 12.02 -10.57 14.60
C ARG A 216 10.63 -11.20 14.59
N GLY A 217 9.71 -10.69 13.77
CA GLY A 217 8.37 -11.25 13.71
C GLY A 217 7.27 -10.27 13.32
N LEU A 218 6.04 -10.66 13.63
CA LEU A 218 4.83 -9.90 13.32
C LEU A 218 4.17 -9.42 14.62
N ILE A 219 3.60 -8.23 14.57
CA ILE A 219 2.77 -7.68 15.64
C ILE A 219 1.43 -7.27 15.04
N GLU A 220 0.33 -7.72 15.63
CA GLU A 220 -1.00 -7.20 15.32
C GLU A 220 -1.38 -6.15 16.35
N ILE A 221 -1.86 -5.00 15.87
CA ILE A 221 -2.29 -3.90 16.71
C ILE A 221 -3.76 -3.52 16.47
N ASP A 222 -4.42 -3.05 17.53
CA ASP A 222 -5.68 -2.30 17.51
C ASP A 222 -5.39 -0.82 17.33
N VAL A 223 -6.08 -0.18 16.40
CA VAL A 223 -5.97 1.26 16.11
C VAL A 223 -7.30 2.00 16.30
N SER A 224 -8.29 1.37 16.93
CA SER A 224 -9.63 1.95 17.13
C SER A 224 -9.64 3.18 18.05
N HIS A 225 -8.63 3.32 18.92
CA HIS A 225 -8.51 4.38 19.90
C HIS A 225 -7.43 5.42 19.53
N LEU A 226 -6.98 5.47 18.28
CA LEU A 226 -6.02 6.48 17.83
C LEU A 226 -6.55 7.91 18.02
N PRO A 227 -5.69 8.87 18.42
CA PRO A 227 -4.26 8.71 18.68
C PRO A 227 -3.91 8.24 20.10
N ASP A 228 -4.90 8.16 20.99
CA ASP A 228 -4.68 8.02 22.44
C ASP A 228 -4.11 6.66 22.83
N LEU A 229 -4.50 5.60 22.12
CA LEU A 229 -4.09 4.24 22.45
C LEU A 229 -3.98 3.36 21.20
N VAL A 230 -2.84 2.66 21.12
CA VAL A 230 -2.62 1.51 20.23
C VAL A 230 -2.39 0.28 21.10
N ILE A 231 -3.17 -0.77 20.89
CA ILE A 231 -3.13 -1.98 21.72
C ILE A 231 -2.53 -3.10 20.89
N GLU A 232 -1.42 -3.68 21.34
CA GLU A 232 -0.98 -4.95 20.78
C GLU A 232 -1.96 -6.06 21.14
N THR A 233 -2.46 -6.79 20.15
CA THR A 233 -3.42 -7.88 20.36
C THR A 233 -2.91 -9.26 20.03
N ALA A 234 -1.84 -9.35 19.27
CA ALA A 234 -1.10 -10.57 19.09
C ALA A 234 0.33 -10.27 18.65
N ARG A 235 1.21 -11.26 18.84
CA ARG A 235 2.54 -11.28 18.25
C ARG A 235 2.92 -12.68 17.80
N ALA A 236 3.80 -12.76 16.82
CA ALA A 236 4.37 -14.00 16.33
C ALA A 236 5.86 -13.79 16.03
N GLU A 237 6.74 -14.48 16.76
CA GLU A 237 8.17 -14.44 16.45
C GLU A 237 8.46 -15.23 15.17
N LEU A 238 9.23 -14.61 14.26
CA LEU A 238 9.68 -15.21 13.01
C LEU A 238 11.17 -14.94 12.84
N ARG A 239 11.91 -15.96 12.40
CA ARG A 239 13.35 -15.84 12.14
C ARG A 239 13.67 -15.35 10.73
N SER A 240 12.70 -15.38 9.82
CA SER A 240 12.84 -15.10 8.40
C SER A 240 12.12 -13.81 8.00
N GLY A 241 12.56 -13.20 6.89
CA GLY A 241 12.06 -11.91 6.38
C GLY A 241 10.68 -11.99 5.70
N PHE A 242 9.73 -12.68 6.35
CA PHE A 242 8.34 -12.67 5.93
C PHE A 242 7.68 -11.34 6.26
N GLY A 243 6.77 -10.89 5.40
CA GLY A 243 5.98 -9.69 5.62
C GLY A 243 4.52 -9.86 5.24
N VAL A 244 3.63 -9.36 6.10
CA VAL A 244 2.19 -9.35 5.83
C VAL A 244 1.84 -8.09 5.04
N VAL A 245 1.45 -8.26 3.78
CA VAL A 245 1.09 -7.15 2.88
C VAL A 245 -0.41 -6.87 2.86
N GLY A 246 -1.23 -7.82 3.30
CA GLY A 246 -2.67 -7.65 3.41
C GLY A 246 -3.39 -8.87 3.98
N ARG A 247 -4.64 -8.69 4.39
CA ARG A 247 -5.56 -9.76 4.76
C ARG A 247 -6.64 -10.01 3.71
N ILE A 248 -7.12 -11.25 3.70
CA ILE A 248 -8.26 -11.72 2.90
C ILE A 248 -9.48 -11.83 3.80
N ASP A 249 -10.64 -11.45 3.25
CA ASP A 249 -11.94 -11.62 3.92
C ASP A 249 -12.15 -13.12 4.17
N ARG A 250 -12.08 -13.52 5.45
CA ARG A 250 -12.00 -14.87 6.06
C ARG A 250 -10.70 -15.15 6.85
N GLY A 251 -9.85 -14.18 7.16
CA GLY A 251 -8.75 -14.37 8.13
C GLY A 251 -7.46 -14.94 7.56
N GLY A 252 -7.42 -15.31 6.28
CA GLY A 252 -6.16 -15.60 5.58
C GLY A 252 -5.31 -14.34 5.36
N PHE A 253 -4.01 -14.53 5.22
CA PHE A 253 -3.03 -13.47 5.04
C PHE A 253 -2.33 -13.60 3.68
N ALA A 254 -2.13 -12.47 2.99
CA ALA A 254 -1.20 -12.36 1.89
C ALA A 254 0.19 -12.05 2.48
N VAL A 255 1.09 -13.02 2.36
CA VAL A 255 2.44 -12.95 2.92
C VAL A 255 3.47 -12.97 1.80
N THR A 256 4.38 -12.01 1.83
CA THR A 256 5.58 -11.99 0.99
C THR A 256 6.80 -12.42 1.80
N ALA A 257 7.89 -12.75 1.13
CA ALA A 257 9.18 -13.04 1.74
C ALA A 257 10.27 -12.23 1.03
N GLY A 258 11.22 -11.72 1.80
CA GLY A 258 12.35 -10.96 1.28
C GLY A 258 13.56 -10.97 2.21
N THR A 259 14.60 -10.27 1.79
CA THR A 259 15.78 -10.00 2.61
C THR A 259 15.50 -8.82 3.54
N ILE A 260 15.80 -8.97 4.83
CA ILE A 260 15.67 -7.89 5.80
C ILE A 260 16.77 -6.86 5.53
N GLU A 261 16.36 -5.60 5.36
CA GLU A 261 17.23 -4.44 5.19
C GLU A 261 16.79 -3.32 6.15
N PRO A 262 17.66 -2.35 6.49
CA PRO A 262 17.30 -1.24 7.38
C PRO A 262 16.09 -0.42 6.90
N TRP A 263 15.84 -0.40 5.58
CA TRP A 263 14.72 0.33 4.97
C TRP A 263 13.44 -0.50 4.76
N GLY A 264 13.45 -1.80 5.05
CA GLY A 264 12.32 -2.70 4.88
C GLY A 264 12.71 -4.07 4.35
N LEU A 265 11.84 -4.70 3.55
CA LEU A 265 12.13 -5.97 2.91
C LEU A 265 12.55 -5.77 1.44
N ALA A 266 13.74 -6.23 1.08
CA ALA A 266 14.26 -6.25 -0.30
C ALA A 266 14.06 -7.61 -0.96
N ASN A 267 14.26 -7.67 -2.29
CA ASN A 267 14.17 -8.92 -3.07
C ASN A 267 12.87 -9.71 -2.82
N LEU A 268 11.75 -8.98 -2.75
CA LEU A 268 10.44 -9.54 -2.42
C LEU A 268 10.00 -10.59 -3.44
N SER A 269 9.56 -11.73 -2.92
CA SER A 269 8.83 -12.73 -3.69
C SER A 269 7.36 -12.31 -3.84
N PRO A 270 6.66 -12.73 -4.91
CA PRO A 270 5.21 -12.55 -5.01
C PRO A 270 4.51 -13.05 -3.74
N ALA A 271 3.48 -12.35 -3.28
CA ALA A 271 2.80 -12.78 -2.06
C ALA A 271 2.07 -14.11 -2.28
N VAL A 272 2.15 -14.97 -1.28
CA VAL A 272 1.38 -16.21 -1.21
C VAL A 272 0.27 -16.05 -0.18
N ILE A 273 -0.84 -16.76 -0.40
CA ILE A 273 -1.95 -16.76 0.54
C ILE A 273 -1.74 -17.88 1.53
N VAL A 274 -1.66 -17.52 2.80
CA VAL A 274 -1.48 -18.45 3.91
C VAL A 274 -2.61 -18.32 4.93
N GLY A 275 -2.86 -19.46 5.56
CA GLY A 275 -3.85 -19.59 6.61
C GLY A 275 -5.29 -19.70 6.15
N GLY A 276 -6.19 -19.82 7.13
CA GLY A 276 -7.59 -20.17 6.94
C GLY A 276 -8.58 -19.33 7.76
N PRO A 277 -9.88 -19.66 7.65
CA PRO A 277 -10.94 -19.09 8.48
C PRO A 277 -10.61 -19.10 9.97
N ASN A 278 -10.61 -17.91 10.57
CA ASN A 278 -10.37 -17.65 12.00
C ASN A 278 -8.92 -17.86 12.49
N GLU A 279 -7.96 -18.02 11.59
CA GLU A 279 -6.55 -18.02 11.99
C GLU A 279 -6.08 -16.62 12.39
N SER A 280 -5.22 -16.59 13.40
CA SER A 280 -4.60 -15.39 13.92
C SER A 280 -3.16 -15.27 13.42
N ILE A 281 -2.53 -14.12 13.64
CA ILE A 281 -1.11 -14.01 13.30
C ILE A 281 -0.21 -14.96 14.11
N ALA A 282 -0.67 -15.45 15.26
CA ALA A 282 0.07 -16.42 16.07
C ALA A 282 0.17 -17.80 15.41
N ASP A 283 -0.73 -18.11 14.46
CA ASP A 283 -0.77 -19.38 13.73
C ASP A 283 0.12 -19.35 12.47
N LEU A 284 0.45 -18.15 11.97
CA LEU A 284 1.27 -17.94 10.76
C LEU A 284 2.63 -18.65 10.79
N PRO A 285 3.41 -18.67 11.89
CA PRO A 285 4.68 -19.40 11.91
C PRO A 285 4.53 -20.88 11.54
N GLY A 286 3.43 -21.52 11.94
CA GLY A 286 3.15 -22.90 11.57
C GLY A 286 2.82 -23.05 10.08
N ALA A 287 1.97 -22.17 9.56
CA ALA A 287 1.58 -22.14 8.15
C ALA A 287 2.74 -21.78 7.20
N LEU A 288 3.72 -21.01 7.66
CA LEU A 288 4.89 -20.64 6.84
C LEU A 288 5.92 -21.77 6.78
N ARG A 289 6.08 -22.56 7.86
CA ARG A 289 6.99 -23.72 7.86
C ARG A 289 6.60 -24.79 6.84
N SER A 290 5.32 -24.94 6.53
CA SER A 290 4.87 -25.88 5.49
C SER A 290 5.21 -25.40 4.08
N LEU A 291 5.47 -24.11 3.88
CA LEU A 291 5.95 -23.54 2.62
C LEU A 291 7.49 -23.62 2.47
N GLU A 292 8.21 -23.80 3.58
CA GLU A 292 9.67 -23.99 3.59
C GLU A 292 10.08 -25.46 3.33
N GLN A 293 9.15 -26.39 3.21
CA GLN A 293 9.45 -27.79 2.85
C GLN A 293 9.40 -27.99 1.32
N PRO A 294 10.44 -28.60 0.72
CA PRO A 294 10.53 -28.86 -0.72
C PRO A 294 9.53 -29.90 -1.23
#